data_AF-A0A7C9VUY1-F1
#
_entry.id   AF-A0A7C9VUY1-F1
#
_cell.length_a   1.000
_cell.length_b   1.000
_cell.length_c   1.000
_cell.angle_alpha   90.00
_cell.angle_beta   90.00
_cell.angle_gamma   90.00
#
_symmetry.space_group_name_H-M   'P 1'
#
loop_
_entity.id
_entity.type
_entity.pdbx_description
1 polymer ?
#
loop_
_entity_poly.entity_id
_entity_poly.type
_entity_poly.pdbx_seq_one_letter_code
_entity_poly.pdbx_strand_id
1 'polypeptide(L)'
;MSDLKATVPVGSTEQWTDGKRYLWLLGLVVPSLAFLAIGLHAATGWGIWFWIGPIVVLLIVPAIDLVAGLDRSNPPDDVIERLENDRYYRWITYLFLPIQYAGFVLAFWLIARGDLSVLDKIGLAVSIGCVGGIGINTAHELGHKKESHERWLSKIALAQSFYGHFYIEHNRGHHVRVATPEDPASSRVGESFYRFWPRTVAGSVKSAWRLERKRYARRDRHPFRLGNDVLNAWLMSAVLWGAMIAWLGVGIVPYLLIQAIIGFSLLEVVNYMEHYGMLRQKVGAPDRRRYERVDPSHSWNSNNIATNVLLYHLQRHSDHHANPTRRYQTLRDFAESPVLPTGYAGMILLALVPPLWRRVMDPRVRAHFDGDIGRANIQPSKREKVLARYGGVGTLEDVVADTRGDATAGGMCPGCGYVYDETTGDPREGFPAGTPWSAIPDSWCCPDCGVREKIDFVAPGRVGTA
;
A
#
# COMPACT_ATOMS: atom_id res chain seq x y z
N MET A 1 16.02 -5.90 -31.62
CA MET A 1 16.75 -6.21 -30.36
C MET A 1 15.70 -6.72 -29.36
N SER A 2 15.18 -7.92 -29.59
CA SER A 2 15.57 -9.15 -28.87
C SER A 2 15.23 -9.13 -27.38
N ASP A 3 13.93 -9.19 -27.10
CA ASP A 3 13.27 -10.13 -26.19
C ASP A 3 14.16 -10.95 -25.21
N LEU A 4 14.72 -10.29 -24.19
CA LEU A 4 15.60 -10.92 -23.19
C LEU A 4 15.05 -10.83 -21.76
N LYS A 5 13.72 -10.80 -21.57
CA LYS A 5 13.10 -10.85 -20.24
C LYS A 5 11.87 -11.76 -20.11
N ALA A 6 11.55 -12.58 -21.11
CA ALA A 6 10.60 -13.68 -20.94
C ALA A 6 11.38 -14.97 -20.63
N THR A 7 11.23 -15.53 -19.42
CA THR A 7 11.91 -16.79 -19.05
C THR A 7 11.30 -18.05 -19.69
N VAL A 8 10.24 -17.93 -20.48
CA VAL A 8 9.68 -19.03 -21.27
C VAL A 8 9.18 -18.48 -22.63
N PRO A 9 9.61 -19.03 -23.78
CA PRO A 9 9.09 -18.65 -25.09
C PRO A 9 7.62 -19.01 -25.26
N VAL A 10 6.90 -18.22 -26.06
CA VAL A 10 5.50 -18.50 -26.44
C VAL A 10 5.42 -19.87 -27.12
N GLY A 11 4.70 -20.82 -26.51
CA GLY A 11 4.51 -22.19 -27.02
C GLY A 11 5.25 -23.30 -26.27
N SER A 12 6.00 -22.99 -25.20
CA SER A 12 6.66 -24.00 -24.37
C SER A 12 5.72 -24.58 -23.29
N THR A 13 5.76 -25.90 -23.09
CA THR A 13 5.01 -26.63 -22.05
C THR A 13 5.86 -27.09 -20.86
N GLU A 14 7.09 -26.59 -20.66
CA GLU A 14 7.91 -26.94 -19.48
C GLU A 14 8.36 -25.76 -18.57
N GLN A 15 7.90 -25.87 -17.31
CA GLN A 15 8.56 -25.64 -16.02
C GLN A 15 9.33 -24.35 -15.73
N TRP A 16 8.66 -23.19 -15.79
CA TRP A 16 9.07 -22.10 -14.92
C TRP A 16 8.85 -22.49 -13.44
N THR A 17 9.92 -22.47 -12.65
CA THR A 17 9.91 -22.66 -11.20
C THR A 17 10.27 -21.36 -10.50
N ASP A 18 9.48 -20.97 -9.50
CA ASP A 18 9.81 -19.83 -8.64
C ASP A 18 11.00 -20.19 -7.74
N GLY A 19 12.21 -19.81 -8.14
CA GLY A 19 13.44 -19.99 -7.35
C GLY A 19 13.40 -19.27 -6.00
N LYS A 20 12.45 -18.35 -5.78
CA LYS A 20 12.27 -17.62 -4.52
C LYS A 20 11.14 -18.18 -3.68
N ARG A 21 10.45 -19.25 -4.12
CA ARG A 21 9.28 -19.81 -3.44
C ARG A 21 9.52 -19.95 -1.94
N TYR A 22 10.58 -20.66 -1.55
CA TYR A 22 10.88 -20.93 -0.14
C TYR A 22 11.36 -19.71 0.64
N LEU A 23 11.86 -18.68 -0.04
CA LEU A 23 12.24 -17.42 0.60
C LEU A 23 11.03 -16.70 1.19
N TRP A 24 9.81 -16.93 0.69
CA TRP A 24 8.60 -16.34 1.28
C TRP A 24 8.39 -16.68 2.76
N LEU A 25 8.95 -17.79 3.25
CA LEU A 25 8.95 -18.10 4.70
C LEU A 25 9.71 -17.06 5.52
N LEU A 26 10.68 -16.36 4.93
CA LEU A 26 11.38 -15.26 5.59
C LEU A 26 10.46 -14.09 5.92
N GLY A 27 9.31 -13.95 5.22
CA GLY A 27 8.26 -13.00 5.61
C GLY A 27 7.68 -13.27 7.01
N LEU A 28 7.84 -14.48 7.55
CA LEU A 28 7.45 -14.85 8.91
C LEU A 28 8.52 -14.52 9.97
N VAL A 29 9.72 -14.07 9.57
CA VAL A 29 10.76 -13.63 10.51
C VAL A 29 10.30 -12.41 11.29
N VAL A 30 9.71 -11.43 10.60
CA VAL A 30 9.23 -10.18 11.20
C VAL A 30 8.19 -10.41 12.31
N PRO A 31 7.08 -11.12 12.10
CA PRO A 31 6.11 -11.35 13.17
C PRO A 31 6.69 -12.20 14.31
N SER A 32 7.77 -12.95 14.04
CA SER A 32 8.47 -13.75 15.05
C SER A 32 9.47 -12.95 15.91
N LEU A 33 9.74 -11.69 15.59
CA LEU A 33 10.76 -10.87 16.28
C LEU A 33 10.47 -10.68 17.78
N ALA A 34 9.19 -10.66 18.18
CA ALA A 34 8.81 -10.57 19.58
C ALA A 34 9.35 -11.76 20.40
N PHE A 35 9.19 -12.98 19.89
CA PHE A 35 9.67 -14.20 20.55
C PHE A 35 11.20 -14.23 20.59
N LEU A 36 11.84 -13.79 19.51
CA LEU A 36 13.30 -13.70 19.44
C LEU A 36 13.85 -12.70 20.47
N ALA A 37 13.25 -11.51 20.57
CA ALA A 37 13.62 -10.50 21.58
C ALA A 37 13.53 -11.06 23.00
N ILE A 38 12.41 -11.71 23.32
CA ILE A 38 12.14 -12.26 24.65
C ILE A 38 13.11 -13.41 24.97
N GLY A 39 13.33 -14.32 24.02
CA GLY A 39 14.26 -15.44 24.20
C GLY A 39 15.70 -14.98 24.38
N LEU A 40 16.17 -14.02 23.58
CA LEU A 40 17.51 -13.45 23.70
C LEU A 40 17.67 -12.67 25.01
N HIS A 41 16.67 -11.89 25.42
CA HIS A 41 16.67 -11.24 26.72
C HIS A 41 16.73 -12.24 27.88
N ALA A 42 15.94 -13.32 27.83
CA ALA A 42 15.97 -14.36 28.84
C ALA A 42 17.34 -15.07 28.91
N ALA A 43 18.01 -15.23 27.77
CA ALA A 43 19.31 -15.89 27.70
C ALA A 43 20.48 -15.01 28.17
N THR A 44 20.43 -13.69 27.91
CA THR A 44 21.58 -12.79 28.17
C THR A 44 21.34 -11.76 29.26
N GLY A 45 20.09 -11.52 29.65
CA GLY A 45 19.68 -10.43 30.55
C GLY A 45 19.77 -9.03 29.95
N TRP A 46 20.03 -8.88 28.65
CA TRP A 46 20.29 -7.57 28.04
C TRP A 46 19.01 -6.93 27.50
N GLY A 47 18.71 -5.71 27.93
CA GLY A 47 17.53 -4.95 27.49
C GLY A 47 17.54 -4.54 26.00
N ILE A 48 18.72 -4.51 25.38
CA ILE A 48 18.88 -4.14 23.96
C ILE A 48 18.06 -5.04 23.02
N TRP A 49 17.82 -6.29 23.39
CA TRP A 49 17.03 -7.23 22.59
C TRP A 49 15.58 -6.80 22.42
N PHE A 50 15.03 -6.01 23.34
CA PHE A 50 13.69 -5.44 23.16
C PHE A 50 13.63 -4.39 22.06
N TRP A 51 14.76 -3.87 21.58
CA TRP A 51 14.87 -2.95 20.43
C TRP A 51 15.09 -3.68 19.10
N ILE A 52 14.88 -5.00 19.05
CA ILE A 52 15.16 -5.80 17.85
C ILE A 52 14.41 -5.33 16.60
N GLY A 53 13.19 -4.79 16.73
CA GLY A 53 12.40 -4.30 15.59
C GLY A 53 13.14 -3.19 14.85
N PRO A 54 13.43 -2.05 15.50
CA PRO A 54 14.27 -1.00 14.92
C PRO A 54 15.64 -1.47 14.47
N ILE A 55 16.32 -2.34 15.22
CA ILE A 55 17.63 -2.87 14.82
C ILE A 55 17.52 -3.63 13.50
N VAL A 56 16.54 -4.53 13.38
CA VAL A 56 16.32 -5.30 12.15
C VAL A 56 15.94 -4.38 11.00
N VAL A 57 14.92 -3.54 11.19
CA VAL A 57 14.36 -2.69 10.13
C VAL A 57 15.32 -1.59 9.69
N LEU A 58 16.05 -0.95 10.61
CA LEU A 58 16.85 0.23 10.31
C LEU A 58 18.35 -0.05 10.18
N LEU A 59 18.85 -1.22 10.60
CA LEU A 59 20.28 -1.55 10.51
C LEU A 59 20.52 -2.81 9.70
N ILE A 60 19.91 -3.93 10.09
CA ILE A 60 20.19 -5.24 9.47
C ILE A 60 19.67 -5.29 8.03
N VAL A 61 18.41 -4.93 7.81
CA VAL A 61 17.80 -4.97 6.47
C VAL A 61 18.52 -4.05 5.48
N PRO A 62 18.81 -2.76 5.77
CA PRO A 62 19.62 -1.92 4.90
C PRO A 62 21.00 -2.50 4.62
N ALA A 63 21.67 -3.08 5.62
CA ALA A 63 22.99 -3.67 5.44
C ALA A 63 22.94 -4.89 4.48
N ILE A 64 21.89 -5.71 4.58
CA ILE A 64 21.68 -6.82 3.65
C ILE A 64 21.36 -6.29 2.24
N ASP A 65 20.50 -5.27 2.11
CA ASP A 65 20.15 -4.69 0.81
C ASP A 65 21.38 -4.14 0.05
N LEU A 66 22.38 -3.61 0.77
CA LEU A 66 23.62 -3.14 0.15
C LEU A 66 24.46 -4.26 -0.50
N VAL A 67 24.25 -5.51 -0.12
CA VAL A 67 25.03 -6.67 -0.61
C VAL A 67 24.20 -7.68 -1.42
N ALA A 68 22.89 -7.74 -1.21
CA ALA A 68 22.02 -8.78 -1.78
C ALA A 68 21.68 -8.56 -3.28
N GLY A 69 21.79 -7.33 -3.79
CA GLY A 69 21.53 -7.00 -5.19
C GLY A 69 20.04 -6.82 -5.55
N LEU A 70 19.77 -6.64 -6.84
CA LEU A 70 18.45 -6.30 -7.39
C LEU A 70 17.80 -7.49 -8.11
N ASP A 71 16.49 -7.61 -7.94
CA ASP A 71 15.61 -8.57 -8.60
C ASP A 71 14.75 -7.91 -9.68
N ARG A 72 15.10 -8.18 -10.94
CA ARG A 72 14.34 -7.70 -12.12
C ARG A 72 13.55 -8.82 -12.80
N SER A 73 13.41 -10.00 -12.18
CA SER A 73 12.75 -11.15 -12.82
C SER A 73 11.23 -11.03 -12.73
N ASN A 74 10.52 -11.18 -13.84
CA ASN A 74 9.06 -11.23 -13.86
C ASN A 74 8.57 -12.66 -14.06
N PRO A 75 7.47 -13.06 -13.40
CA PRO A 75 6.79 -14.31 -13.77
C PRO A 75 6.26 -14.21 -15.22
N PRO A 76 6.42 -15.26 -16.03
CA PRO A 76 5.78 -15.36 -17.35
C PRO A 76 4.24 -15.30 -17.28
N ASP A 77 3.59 -14.82 -18.35
CA ASP A 77 2.14 -14.58 -18.35
C ASP A 77 1.32 -15.88 -18.20
N ASP A 78 1.82 -17.00 -18.75
CA ASP A 78 1.19 -18.32 -18.73
C ASP A 78 1.16 -18.99 -17.33
N VAL A 79 1.99 -18.52 -16.39
CA VAL A 79 2.03 -19.04 -15.01
C VAL A 79 1.37 -18.13 -13.98
N ILE A 80 0.91 -16.94 -14.36
CA ILE A 80 0.29 -15.97 -13.45
C ILE A 80 -0.92 -16.58 -12.75
N GLU A 81 -1.87 -17.15 -13.49
CA GLU A 81 -3.08 -17.74 -12.90
C GLU A 81 -2.76 -18.87 -11.91
N ARG A 82 -1.77 -19.71 -12.25
CA ARG A 82 -1.30 -20.78 -11.37
C ARG A 82 -0.71 -20.24 -10.07
N LEU A 83 0.09 -19.17 -10.15
CA LEU A 83 0.71 -18.53 -8.98
C LEU A 83 -0.30 -17.81 -8.10
N GLU A 84 -1.29 -17.14 -8.68
CA GLU A 84 -2.39 -16.53 -7.92
C GLU A 84 -3.23 -17.58 -7.19
N ASN A 85 -3.34 -18.77 -7.79
CA ASN A 85 -4.07 -19.91 -7.24
C ASN A 85 -3.29 -20.78 -6.25
N ASP A 86 -1.99 -20.52 -6.09
CA ASP A 86 -1.15 -21.33 -5.23
C ASP A 86 -1.39 -21.05 -3.74
N ARG A 87 -1.81 -22.09 -3.02
CA ARG A 87 -2.15 -22.03 -1.60
C ARG A 87 -0.95 -21.77 -0.71
N TYR A 88 0.27 -22.08 -1.16
CA TYR A 88 1.48 -21.92 -0.37
C TYR A 88 1.71 -20.45 0.02
N TYR A 89 1.68 -19.54 -0.95
CA TYR A 89 1.87 -18.11 -0.70
C TYR A 89 0.76 -17.55 0.19
N ARG A 90 -0.50 -17.96 -0.06
CA ARG A 90 -1.65 -17.53 0.75
C ARG A 90 -1.50 -17.94 2.21
N TRP A 91 -1.11 -19.19 2.47
CA TRP A 91 -0.94 -19.68 3.84
C TRP A 91 0.17 -18.93 4.58
N ILE A 92 1.24 -18.54 3.91
CA ILE A 92 2.30 -17.71 4.51
C ILE A 92 1.74 -16.36 4.94
N THR A 93 1.00 -15.67 4.05
CA THR A 93 0.31 -14.42 4.39
C THR A 93 -0.65 -14.59 5.56
N TYR A 94 -1.40 -15.71 5.61
CA TYR A 94 -2.32 -16.00 6.72
C TYR A 94 -1.60 -16.29 8.03
N LEU A 95 -0.48 -17.02 8.00
CA LEU A 95 0.32 -17.37 9.18
C LEU A 95 0.97 -16.15 9.84
N PHE A 96 1.15 -15.05 9.11
CA PHE A 96 1.63 -13.81 9.67
C PHE A 96 0.74 -13.32 10.83
N LEU A 97 -0.58 -13.38 10.67
CA LEU A 97 -1.56 -12.86 11.64
C LEU A 97 -1.48 -13.55 13.01
N PRO A 98 -1.60 -14.89 13.14
CA PRO A 98 -1.53 -15.54 14.44
C PRO A 98 -0.18 -15.33 15.12
N ILE A 99 0.93 -15.31 14.36
CA ILE A 99 2.27 -15.04 14.93
C ILE A 99 2.36 -13.60 15.44
N GLN A 100 1.90 -12.62 14.65
CA GLN A 100 1.81 -11.21 15.04
C GLN A 100 1.01 -11.04 16.33
N TYR A 101 -0.18 -11.63 16.41
CA TYR A 101 -1.06 -11.49 17.57
C TYR A 101 -0.53 -12.20 18.81
N ALA A 102 0.07 -13.38 18.66
CA ALA A 102 0.72 -14.07 19.77
C ALA A 102 1.91 -13.25 20.31
N GLY A 103 2.71 -12.67 19.43
CA GLY A 103 3.81 -11.77 19.79
C GLY A 103 3.33 -10.49 20.48
N PHE A 104 2.26 -9.87 19.96
CA PHE A 104 1.62 -8.70 20.57
C PHE A 104 1.09 -9.00 21.97
N VAL A 105 0.30 -10.06 22.13
CA VAL A 105 -0.28 -10.45 23.43
C VAL A 105 0.82 -10.74 24.44
N LEU A 106 1.82 -11.54 24.06
CA LEU A 106 2.94 -11.91 24.94
C LEU A 106 3.75 -10.69 25.36
N ALA A 107 4.06 -9.78 24.43
CA ALA A 107 4.82 -8.58 24.72
C ALA A 107 4.08 -7.66 25.71
N PHE A 108 2.78 -7.46 25.52
CA PHE A 108 1.99 -6.63 26.43
C PHE A 108 1.78 -7.28 27.79
N TRP A 109 1.66 -8.61 27.85
CA TRP A 109 1.67 -9.35 29.11
C TRP A 109 2.97 -9.14 29.89
N LEU A 110 4.13 -9.17 29.21
CA LEU A 110 5.43 -8.87 29.83
C LEU A 110 5.54 -7.42 30.32
N ILE A 111 5.07 -6.45 29.53
CA ILE A 111 5.02 -5.03 29.93
C ILE A 111 4.21 -4.86 31.22
N ALA A 112 3.11 -5.60 31.34
CA ALA A 112 2.19 -5.52 32.46
C ALA A 112 2.70 -6.16 33.77
N ARG A 113 3.49 -7.24 33.71
CA ARG A 113 4.00 -7.90 34.94
C ARG A 113 4.86 -7.00 35.83
N GLY A 114 5.54 -6.01 35.24
CA GLY A 114 6.23 -4.95 35.98
C GLY A 114 7.76 -5.14 36.15
N ASP A 115 8.30 -6.30 35.79
CA ASP A 115 9.71 -6.71 35.91
C ASP A 115 10.67 -6.03 34.92
N LEU A 116 10.13 -5.37 33.89
CA LEU A 116 10.92 -4.64 32.90
C LEU A 116 11.18 -3.19 33.30
N SER A 117 12.37 -2.67 32.98
CA SER A 117 12.63 -1.24 33.06
C SER A 117 11.73 -0.45 32.11
N VAL A 118 11.54 0.85 32.36
CA VAL A 118 10.75 1.70 31.45
C VAL A 118 11.35 1.71 30.03
N LEU A 119 12.68 1.71 29.93
CA LEU A 119 13.37 1.69 28.64
C LEU A 119 13.11 0.39 27.87
N ASP A 120 13.09 -0.75 28.57
CA ASP A 120 12.79 -2.05 27.98
C ASP A 120 11.34 -2.14 27.51
N LYS A 121 10.39 -1.61 28.29
CA LYS A 121 8.97 -1.54 27.90
C LYS A 121 8.77 -0.68 26.65
N ILE A 122 9.47 0.47 26.58
CA ILE A 122 9.47 1.32 25.39
C ILE A 122 10.06 0.58 24.19
N GLY A 123 11.25 -0.02 24.35
CA GLY A 123 11.90 -0.79 23.29
C GLY A 123 10.99 -1.87 22.74
N LEU A 124 10.39 -2.67 23.63
CA LEU A 124 9.48 -3.74 23.26
C LEU A 124 8.23 -3.20 22.55
N ALA A 125 7.62 -2.12 23.04
CA ALA A 125 6.49 -1.47 22.38
C ALA A 125 6.85 -0.94 20.98
N VAL A 126 8.02 -0.33 20.81
CA VAL A 126 8.52 0.13 19.51
C VAL A 126 8.74 -1.06 18.57
N SER A 127 9.35 -2.15 19.04
CA SER A 127 9.55 -3.36 18.23
C SER A 127 8.24 -4.00 17.81
N ILE A 128 7.24 -4.08 18.71
CA ILE A 128 5.89 -4.54 18.36
C ILE A 128 5.21 -3.58 17.38
N GLY A 129 5.48 -2.28 17.48
CA GLY A 129 5.06 -1.30 16.48
C GLY A 129 5.68 -1.57 15.12
N CYS A 130 6.97 -1.91 15.05
CA CYS A 130 7.61 -2.32 13.80
C CYS A 130 6.96 -3.57 13.19
N VAL A 131 6.67 -4.57 14.02
CA VAL A 131 5.94 -5.77 13.60
C VAL A 131 4.55 -5.42 13.06
N GLY A 132 3.80 -4.58 13.79
CA GLY A 132 2.48 -4.12 13.36
C GLY A 132 2.53 -3.32 12.06
N GLY A 133 3.50 -2.42 11.91
CA GLY A 133 3.70 -1.62 10.70
C GLY A 133 4.03 -2.44 9.47
N ILE A 134 4.89 -3.46 9.61
CA ILE A 134 5.11 -4.42 8.52
C ILE A 134 3.89 -5.33 8.31
N GLY A 135 3.14 -5.65 9.37
CA GLY A 135 1.87 -6.37 9.29
C GLY A 135 0.78 -5.62 8.52
N ILE A 136 0.87 -4.30 8.40
CA ILE A 136 0.00 -3.53 7.50
C ILE A 136 0.20 -3.96 6.04
N ASN A 137 1.38 -4.41 5.63
CA ASN A 137 1.59 -4.98 4.30
C ASN A 137 0.78 -6.27 4.09
N THR A 138 0.77 -7.16 5.09
CA THR A 138 -0.10 -8.34 5.08
C THR A 138 -1.58 -7.93 5.01
N ALA A 139 -1.97 -6.92 5.80
CA ALA A 139 -3.33 -6.39 5.75
C ALA A 139 -3.68 -5.79 4.38
N HIS A 140 -2.72 -5.14 3.77
CA HIS A 140 -2.83 -4.49 2.48
C HIS A 140 -3.12 -5.52 1.38
N GLU A 141 -2.36 -6.62 1.31
CA GLU A 141 -2.61 -7.72 0.37
C GLU A 141 -4.02 -8.29 0.53
N LEU A 142 -4.36 -8.67 1.76
CA LEU A 142 -5.65 -9.29 2.10
C LEU A 142 -6.83 -8.34 1.82
N GLY A 143 -6.63 -7.04 1.94
CA GLY A 143 -7.66 -6.02 1.75
C GLY A 143 -8.13 -5.90 0.30
N HIS A 144 -7.24 -6.13 -0.67
CA HIS A 144 -7.52 -6.02 -2.11
C HIS A 144 -8.22 -7.24 -2.69
N LYS A 145 -8.32 -8.35 -1.95
CA LYS A 145 -8.87 -9.59 -2.48
C LYS A 145 -10.39 -9.56 -2.55
N LYS A 146 -10.95 -10.36 -3.47
CA LYS A 146 -12.39 -10.38 -3.72
C LYS A 146 -13.13 -11.13 -2.59
N GLU A 147 -12.44 -12.10 -2.01
CA GLU A 147 -12.90 -13.00 -0.97
C GLU A 147 -13.18 -12.26 0.34
N SER A 148 -14.41 -12.38 0.84
CA SER A 148 -14.86 -11.65 2.03
C SER A 148 -14.06 -11.97 3.31
N HIS A 149 -13.56 -13.20 3.44
CA HIS A 149 -12.76 -13.61 4.59
C HIS A 149 -11.37 -12.97 4.58
N GLU A 150 -10.69 -12.83 3.43
CA GLU A 150 -9.42 -12.12 3.32
C GLU A 150 -9.60 -10.64 3.69
N ARG A 151 -10.65 -9.99 3.18
CA ARG A 151 -10.98 -8.59 3.52
C ARG A 151 -11.28 -8.41 5.02
N TRP A 152 -11.82 -9.44 5.67
CA TRP A 152 -12.05 -9.42 7.12
C TRP A 152 -10.73 -9.58 7.90
N LEU A 153 -9.87 -10.51 7.47
CA LEU A 153 -8.51 -10.68 8.02
C LEU A 153 -7.65 -9.42 7.87
N SER A 154 -7.80 -8.67 6.77
CA SER A 154 -7.17 -7.35 6.59
C SER A 154 -7.49 -6.38 7.74
N LYS A 155 -8.79 -6.26 8.09
CA LYS A 155 -9.22 -5.39 9.19
C LYS A 155 -8.73 -5.89 10.55
N ILE A 156 -8.66 -7.20 10.74
CA ILE A 156 -8.07 -7.80 11.94
C ILE A 156 -6.59 -7.41 12.01
N ALA A 157 -5.79 -7.62 10.97
CA ALA A 157 -4.39 -7.23 10.96
C ALA A 157 -4.16 -5.73 11.28
N LEU A 158 -5.04 -4.85 10.82
CA LEU A 158 -5.01 -3.40 11.10
C LEU A 158 -5.45 -3.02 12.52
N ALA A 159 -6.15 -3.91 13.24
CA ALA A 159 -6.75 -3.60 14.54
C ALA A 159 -5.69 -3.33 15.61
N GLN A 160 -4.53 -4.01 15.53
CA GLN A 160 -3.41 -3.78 16.43
C GLN A 160 -2.95 -2.32 16.42
N SER A 161 -2.74 -1.75 15.23
CA SER A 161 -2.24 -0.38 15.05
C SER A 161 -3.33 0.69 15.10
N PHE A 162 -4.59 0.32 15.36
CA PHE A 162 -5.75 1.22 15.33
C PHE A 162 -5.90 1.98 14.00
N TYR A 163 -5.42 1.39 12.90
CA TYR A 163 -5.34 2.04 11.58
C TYR A 163 -6.36 1.48 10.59
N GLY A 164 -7.47 0.93 11.08
CA GLY A 164 -8.47 0.21 10.29
C GLY A 164 -9.16 1.01 9.16
N HIS A 165 -9.13 2.34 9.22
CA HIS A 165 -9.65 3.19 8.15
C HIS A 165 -8.84 3.09 6.85
N PHE A 166 -7.57 2.66 6.93
CA PHE A 166 -6.70 2.39 5.79
C PHE A 166 -7.32 1.41 4.80
N TYR A 167 -8.07 0.41 5.26
CA TYR A 167 -8.76 -0.55 4.39
C TYR A 167 -9.69 0.13 3.36
N ILE A 168 -10.40 1.18 3.77
CA ILE A 168 -11.26 1.95 2.85
C ILE A 168 -10.47 3.02 2.12
N GLU A 169 -9.64 3.76 2.85
CA GLU A 169 -8.83 4.83 2.27
C GLU A 169 -8.04 4.26 1.09
N HIS A 170 -7.25 3.23 1.34
CA HIS A 170 -6.31 2.73 0.36
C HIS A 170 -7.02 2.25 -0.90
N ASN A 171 -7.98 1.34 -0.73
CA ASN A 171 -8.62 0.62 -1.83
C ASN A 171 -9.59 1.47 -2.65
N ARG A 172 -10.22 2.48 -2.04
CA ARG A 172 -11.27 3.31 -2.68
C ARG A 172 -10.94 4.80 -2.71
N GLY A 173 -9.80 5.17 -2.15
CA GLY A 173 -9.34 6.54 -2.02
C GLY A 173 -8.00 6.71 -2.72
N HIS A 174 -6.93 6.25 -2.09
CA HIS A 174 -5.58 6.39 -2.61
C HIS A 174 -5.43 5.74 -4.00
N HIS A 175 -5.82 4.48 -4.23
CA HIS A 175 -5.72 3.89 -5.59
C HIS A 175 -6.45 4.67 -6.69
N VAL A 176 -7.56 5.32 -6.34
CA VAL A 176 -8.33 6.15 -7.28
C VAL A 176 -7.60 7.46 -7.59
N ARG A 177 -6.97 8.06 -6.58
CA ARG A 177 -6.42 9.42 -6.61
C ARG A 177 -4.89 9.47 -6.51
N VAL A 178 -4.21 8.33 -6.54
CA VAL A 178 -2.75 8.25 -6.41
C VAL A 178 -2.11 9.12 -7.47
N ALA A 179 -1.04 9.82 -7.07
CA ALA A 179 -0.39 10.83 -7.89
C ALA A 179 -1.33 11.96 -8.33
N THR A 180 -2.29 12.37 -7.50
CA THR A 180 -3.05 13.61 -7.68
C THR A 180 -2.95 14.54 -6.46
N PRO A 181 -3.19 15.85 -6.59
CA PRO A 181 -3.13 16.79 -5.46
C PRO A 181 -4.15 16.51 -4.35
N GLU A 182 -5.27 15.83 -4.67
CA GLU A 182 -6.36 15.49 -3.76
C GLU A 182 -6.10 14.23 -2.92
N ASP A 183 -5.09 13.44 -3.26
CA ASP A 183 -4.69 12.27 -2.49
C ASP A 183 -3.84 12.66 -1.26
N PRO A 184 -4.30 12.35 -0.03
CA PRO A 184 -3.52 12.63 1.16
C PRO A 184 -2.21 11.82 1.24
N ALA A 185 -2.14 10.65 0.62
CA ALA A 185 -0.97 9.77 0.64
C ALA A 185 0.07 10.08 -0.45
N SER A 186 -0.25 10.95 -1.42
CA SER A 186 0.71 11.42 -2.43
C SER A 186 1.56 12.56 -1.87
N SER A 187 2.87 12.34 -1.73
CA SER A 187 3.80 13.32 -1.16
C SER A 187 4.37 14.27 -2.23
N ARG A 188 4.75 15.48 -1.80
CA ARG A 188 5.06 16.57 -2.74
C ARG A 188 6.53 16.93 -2.78
N VAL A 189 7.03 17.34 -3.95
CA VAL A 189 8.37 17.95 -4.08
C VAL A 189 8.49 19.13 -3.11
N GLY A 190 9.56 19.15 -2.33
CA GLY A 190 9.80 20.16 -1.30
C GLY A 190 9.05 19.94 0.02
N GLU A 191 8.10 19.01 0.11
CA GLU A 191 7.54 18.55 1.38
C GLU A 191 8.60 17.76 2.17
N SER A 192 8.47 17.70 3.48
CA SER A 192 9.28 16.83 4.34
C SER A 192 8.37 15.79 4.97
N PHE A 193 8.90 14.63 5.34
CA PHE A 193 8.12 13.60 6.03
C PHE A 193 7.35 14.16 7.24
N TYR A 194 7.97 15.03 8.05
CA TYR A 194 7.32 15.66 9.21
C TYR A 194 6.10 16.54 8.87
N ARG A 195 6.04 17.12 7.66
CA ARG A 195 4.88 17.91 7.19
C ARG A 195 3.85 17.02 6.51
N PHE A 196 4.34 15.99 5.83
CA PHE A 196 3.52 14.96 5.19
C PHE A 196 2.74 14.15 6.23
N TRP A 197 3.39 13.65 7.28
CA TRP A 197 2.81 12.75 8.28
C TRP A 197 1.46 13.21 8.85
N PRO A 198 1.29 14.44 9.40
CA PRO A 198 -0.01 14.85 9.90
C PRO A 198 -1.04 15.08 8.78
N ARG A 199 -0.58 15.45 7.58
CA ARG A 199 -1.44 15.65 6.40
C ARG A 199 -2.00 14.33 5.90
N THR A 200 -1.17 13.31 5.77
CA THR A 200 -1.59 11.97 5.33
C THR A 200 -2.50 11.34 6.38
N VAL A 201 -2.11 11.28 7.66
CA VAL A 201 -2.91 10.62 8.71
C VAL A 201 -4.31 11.25 8.84
N ALA A 202 -4.39 12.57 9.01
CA ALA A 202 -5.68 13.25 9.16
C ALA A 202 -6.47 13.27 7.84
N GLY A 203 -5.79 13.37 6.71
CA GLY A 203 -6.38 13.35 5.38
C GLY A 203 -7.01 12.00 5.06
N SER A 204 -6.32 10.91 5.40
CA SER A 204 -6.73 9.52 5.21
C SER A 204 -7.97 9.17 6.03
N VAL A 205 -8.02 9.57 7.31
CA VAL A 205 -9.22 9.43 8.14
C VAL A 205 -10.42 10.17 7.52
N LYS A 206 -10.23 11.43 7.12
CA LYS A 206 -11.29 12.25 6.49
C LYS A 206 -11.76 11.67 5.16
N SER A 207 -10.82 11.20 4.35
CA SER A 207 -11.04 10.55 3.06
C SER A 207 -11.89 9.30 3.22
N ALA A 208 -11.46 8.36 4.08
CA ALA A 208 -12.17 7.11 4.35
C ALA A 208 -13.59 7.35 4.84
N TRP A 209 -13.77 8.28 5.79
CA TRP A 209 -15.10 8.62 6.30
C TRP A 209 -16.02 9.22 5.22
N ARG A 210 -15.48 10.12 4.39
CA ARG A 210 -16.23 10.74 3.29
C ARG A 210 -16.66 9.70 2.25
N LEU A 211 -15.79 8.74 1.92
CA LEU A 211 -16.08 7.66 0.97
C LEU A 211 -17.24 6.79 1.48
N GLU A 212 -17.16 6.35 2.74
CA GLU A 212 -18.24 5.56 3.34
C GLU A 212 -19.54 6.36 3.48
N ARG A 213 -19.47 7.63 3.87
CA ARG A 213 -20.64 8.51 3.92
C ARG A 213 -21.31 8.62 2.54
N LYS A 214 -20.54 8.79 1.46
CA LYS A 214 -21.07 8.85 0.09
C LYS A 214 -21.73 7.52 -0.31
N ARG A 215 -21.12 6.38 0.02
CA ARG A 215 -21.68 5.04 -0.23
C ARG A 215 -23.02 4.84 0.48
N TYR A 216 -23.12 5.28 1.73
CA TYR A 216 -24.36 5.20 2.51
C TYR A 216 -25.43 6.18 2.05
N ALA A 217 -25.05 7.38 1.62
CA ALA A 217 -25.97 8.35 1.03
C ALA A 217 -26.62 7.82 -0.26
N ARG A 218 -25.89 7.13 -1.13
CA ARG A 218 -26.45 6.46 -2.33
C ARG A 218 -27.49 5.40 -2.00
N ARG A 219 -27.45 4.85 -0.78
CA ARG A 219 -28.38 3.83 -0.27
C ARG A 219 -29.52 4.43 0.56
N ASP A 220 -29.62 5.75 0.62
CA ASP A 220 -30.54 6.50 1.49
C ASP A 220 -30.48 6.03 2.95
N ARG A 221 -29.25 5.84 3.46
CA ARG A 221 -29.00 5.38 4.84
C ARG A 221 -28.01 6.28 5.56
N HIS A 222 -28.21 6.43 6.88
CA HIS A 222 -27.24 7.10 7.74
C HIS A 222 -25.92 6.30 7.86
N PRO A 223 -24.74 6.95 7.86
CA PRO A 223 -23.44 6.26 7.83
C PRO A 223 -23.02 5.60 9.15
N PHE A 224 -23.65 5.94 10.29
CA PHE A 224 -23.35 5.34 11.59
C PHE A 224 -24.04 3.98 11.76
N ARG A 225 -23.47 2.95 11.12
CA ARG A 225 -23.99 1.57 11.12
C ARG A 225 -22.84 0.58 11.12
N LEU A 226 -23.06 -0.63 11.65
CA LEU A 226 -22.03 -1.68 11.69
C LEU A 226 -21.56 -2.16 10.31
N GLY A 227 -22.36 -1.96 9.26
CA GLY A 227 -21.94 -2.23 7.88
C GLY A 227 -21.00 -1.18 7.27
N ASN A 228 -20.75 -0.07 7.99
CA ASN A 228 -19.77 0.93 7.61
C ASN A 228 -18.39 0.34 7.88
N ASP A 229 -17.60 0.21 6.83
CA ASP A 229 -16.35 -0.53 6.89
C ASP A 229 -15.31 0.18 7.79
N VAL A 230 -15.37 1.52 7.89
CA VAL A 230 -14.52 2.31 8.80
C VAL A 230 -14.91 2.07 10.26
N LEU A 231 -16.21 2.18 10.59
CA LEU A 231 -16.68 1.96 11.97
C LEU A 231 -16.45 0.52 12.42
N ASN A 232 -16.70 -0.44 11.52
CA ASN A 232 -16.46 -1.85 11.78
C ASN A 232 -14.98 -2.13 12.10
N ALA A 233 -14.05 -1.55 11.34
CA ALA A 233 -12.61 -1.73 11.60
C ALA A 233 -12.14 -1.03 12.90
N TRP A 234 -12.68 0.16 13.20
CA TRP A 234 -12.40 0.82 14.48
C TRP A 234 -12.98 0.07 15.67
N LEU A 235 -14.16 -0.53 15.53
CA LEU A 235 -14.75 -1.37 16.57
C LEU A 235 -13.87 -2.60 16.84
N MET A 236 -13.31 -3.24 15.82
CA MET A 236 -12.35 -4.35 16.03
C MET A 236 -11.13 -3.90 16.83
N SER A 237 -10.59 -2.72 16.53
CA SER A 237 -9.47 -2.13 17.25
C SER A 237 -9.83 -1.84 18.70
N ALA A 238 -11.00 -1.25 18.93
CA ALA A 238 -11.53 -0.92 20.26
C ALA A 238 -11.78 -2.18 21.10
N VAL A 239 -12.31 -3.26 20.51
CA VAL A 239 -12.51 -4.55 21.19
C VAL A 239 -11.17 -5.16 21.58
N LEU A 240 -10.20 -5.21 20.66
CA LEU A 240 -8.87 -5.73 20.95
C LEU A 240 -8.19 -4.95 22.09
N TRP A 241 -8.13 -3.63 21.98
CA TRP A 241 -7.50 -2.77 22.98
C TRP A 241 -8.25 -2.81 24.30
N GLY A 242 -9.59 -2.77 24.26
CA GLY A 242 -10.44 -2.87 25.44
C GLY A 242 -10.23 -4.17 26.19
N ALA A 243 -10.14 -5.31 25.49
CA ALA A 243 -9.84 -6.60 26.10
C ALA A 243 -8.44 -6.63 26.75
N MET A 244 -7.43 -6.11 26.07
CA MET A 244 -6.07 -6.03 26.62
C MET A 244 -5.99 -5.13 27.84
N ILE A 245 -6.64 -3.96 27.82
CA ILE A 245 -6.67 -3.02 28.94
C ILE A 245 -7.46 -3.59 30.12
N ALA A 246 -8.59 -4.25 29.86
CA ALA A 246 -9.38 -4.90 30.91
C ALA A 246 -8.61 -6.04 31.58
N TRP A 247 -7.80 -6.78 30.82
CA TRP A 247 -7.02 -7.89 31.34
C TRP A 247 -5.72 -7.45 32.04
N LEU A 248 -4.94 -6.57 31.41
CA LEU A 248 -3.58 -6.23 31.85
C LEU A 248 -3.51 -4.89 32.62
N GLY A 249 -4.63 -4.17 32.72
CA GLY A 249 -4.75 -2.90 33.41
C GLY A 249 -4.38 -1.68 32.57
N VAL A 250 -4.80 -0.50 33.03
CA VAL A 250 -4.61 0.78 32.32
C VAL A 250 -3.14 1.18 32.10
N GLY A 251 -2.21 0.57 32.84
CA GLY A 251 -0.78 0.85 32.75
C GLY A 251 -0.16 0.52 31.38
N ILE A 252 -0.81 -0.32 30.56
CA ILE A 252 -0.31 -0.65 29.21
C ILE A 252 -0.64 0.40 28.15
N VAL A 253 -1.56 1.33 28.43
CA VAL A 253 -2.10 2.27 27.43
C VAL A 253 -1.00 3.11 26.74
N PRO A 254 -0.01 3.68 27.45
CA PRO A 254 1.08 4.41 26.78
C PRO A 254 1.83 3.57 25.75
N TYR A 255 2.04 2.28 26.04
CA TYR A 255 2.76 1.36 25.16
C TYR A 255 1.90 0.90 23.97
N LEU A 256 0.58 0.76 24.15
CA LEU A 256 -0.37 0.54 23.05
C LEU A 256 -0.35 1.72 22.06
N LEU A 257 -0.29 2.95 22.58
CA LEU A 257 -0.16 4.16 21.76
C LEU A 257 1.18 4.21 21.02
N ILE A 258 2.30 3.92 21.71
CA ILE A 258 3.63 3.88 21.09
C ILE A 258 3.64 2.88 19.93
N GLN A 259 3.21 1.63 20.15
CA GLN A 259 3.26 0.62 19.08
C GLN A 259 2.34 0.99 17.90
N ALA A 260 1.18 1.61 18.16
CA ALA A 260 0.28 2.05 17.10
C ALA A 260 0.93 3.15 16.26
N ILE A 261 1.46 4.19 16.91
CA ILE A 261 2.11 5.33 16.25
C ILE A 261 3.29 4.85 15.42
N ILE A 262 4.14 3.99 15.95
CA ILE A 262 5.25 3.41 15.18
C ILE A 262 4.72 2.59 13.99
N GLY A 263 3.70 1.75 14.21
CA GLY A 263 3.14 0.89 13.18
C GLY A 263 2.59 1.66 11.99
N PHE A 264 1.67 2.60 12.21
CA PHE A 264 1.13 3.38 11.10
C PHE A 264 2.15 4.40 10.55
N SER A 265 3.12 4.87 11.34
CA SER A 265 4.18 5.75 10.82
C SER A 265 5.11 5.04 9.83
N LEU A 266 5.33 3.73 10.00
CA LEU A 266 6.08 2.93 9.02
C LEU A 266 5.34 2.82 7.68
N LEU A 267 4.01 2.66 7.71
CA LEU A 267 3.20 2.77 6.48
C LEU A 267 3.34 4.17 5.87
N GLU A 268 3.19 5.23 6.66
CA GLU A 268 3.17 6.58 6.10
C GLU A 268 4.52 7.03 5.55
N VAL A 269 5.65 6.56 6.09
CA VAL A 269 6.95 6.84 5.46
C VAL A 269 7.11 6.09 4.13
N VAL A 270 6.50 4.91 4.00
CA VAL A 270 6.44 4.15 2.74
C VAL A 270 5.58 4.90 1.70
N ASN A 271 4.37 5.35 2.07
CA ASN A 271 3.56 6.24 1.20
C ASN A 271 4.35 7.50 0.77
N TYR A 272 5.09 8.09 1.72
CA TYR A 272 5.89 9.28 1.44
C TYR A 272 6.95 9.01 0.36
N MET A 273 7.66 7.89 0.42
CA MET A 273 8.73 7.59 -0.55
C MET A 273 8.18 7.12 -1.89
N GLU A 274 7.15 6.28 -1.88
CA GLU A 274 6.54 5.68 -3.07
C GLU A 274 5.87 6.70 -3.99
N HIS A 275 5.39 7.82 -3.44
CA HIS A 275 4.65 8.81 -4.21
C HIS A 275 5.33 10.17 -4.29
N TYR A 276 6.62 10.25 -3.95
CA TYR A 276 7.33 11.52 -3.89
C TYR A 276 7.38 12.25 -5.24
N GLY A 277 6.64 13.36 -5.30
CA GLY A 277 6.61 14.26 -6.46
C GLY A 277 5.83 13.73 -7.66
N MET A 278 5.24 12.55 -7.57
CA MET A 278 4.47 11.94 -8.66
C MET A 278 3.18 12.73 -8.91
N LEU A 279 2.86 12.96 -10.18
CA LEU A 279 1.66 13.68 -10.60
C LEU A 279 1.15 13.16 -11.95
N ARG A 280 -0.07 12.65 -11.95
CA ARG A 280 -0.87 12.35 -13.14
C ARG A 280 -1.26 13.64 -13.84
N GLN A 281 -1.11 13.67 -15.14
CA GLN A 281 -1.50 14.77 -16.00
C GLN A 281 -3.01 14.73 -16.29
N LYS A 282 -3.57 15.87 -16.68
CA LYS A 282 -4.97 15.95 -17.11
C LYS A 282 -5.09 15.62 -18.59
N VAL A 283 -6.11 14.83 -18.92
CA VAL A 283 -6.43 14.39 -20.28
C VAL A 283 -7.87 14.71 -20.65
N GLY A 284 -8.17 14.73 -21.95
CA GLY A 284 -9.51 14.93 -22.49
C GLY A 284 -9.79 16.37 -22.93
N ALA A 285 -10.98 16.57 -23.52
CA ALA A 285 -11.42 17.87 -24.00
C ALA A 285 -11.59 18.89 -22.85
N PRO A 286 -11.46 20.22 -23.10
CA PRO A 286 -11.51 21.25 -22.06
C PRO A 286 -12.74 21.18 -21.13
N ASP A 287 -13.89 20.74 -21.63
CA ASP A 287 -15.16 20.60 -20.94
C ASP A 287 -15.32 19.27 -20.16
N ARG A 288 -14.47 18.27 -20.43
CA ARG A 288 -14.53 16.92 -19.82
C ARG A 288 -13.16 16.41 -19.37
N ARG A 289 -12.32 17.29 -18.82
CA ARG A 289 -10.97 16.92 -18.33
C ARG A 289 -11.03 15.97 -17.12
N ARG A 290 -10.14 14.99 -17.12
CA ARG A 290 -9.88 14.07 -15.99
C ARG A 290 -8.40 13.81 -15.84
N TYR A 291 -7.97 13.13 -14.78
CA TYR A 291 -6.60 12.65 -14.68
C TYR A 291 -6.40 11.41 -15.57
N GLU A 292 -5.25 11.30 -16.25
CA GLU A 292 -4.85 10.12 -17.02
C GLU A 292 -4.93 8.86 -16.16
N ARG A 293 -5.18 7.67 -16.71
CA ARG A 293 -5.29 6.45 -15.88
C ARG A 293 -4.01 6.18 -15.08
N VAL A 294 -4.17 5.57 -13.90
CA VAL A 294 -3.01 5.09 -13.12
C VAL A 294 -2.24 4.05 -13.94
N ASP A 295 -0.92 4.20 -13.97
CA ASP A 295 0.02 3.31 -14.64
C ASP A 295 1.35 3.25 -13.86
N PRO A 296 2.26 2.32 -14.21
CA PRO A 296 3.48 2.08 -13.44
C PRO A 296 4.45 3.26 -13.35
N SER A 297 4.27 4.33 -14.12
CA SER A 297 5.11 5.53 -14.00
C SER A 297 4.70 6.43 -12.82
N HIS A 298 3.52 6.21 -12.23
CA HIS A 298 2.94 7.10 -11.20
C HIS A 298 3.33 6.77 -9.75
N SER A 299 4.28 5.86 -9.55
CA SER A 299 4.86 5.56 -8.24
C SER A 299 6.27 4.99 -8.37
N TRP A 300 7.06 5.15 -7.32
CA TRP A 300 8.43 4.65 -7.23
C TRP A 300 8.47 3.16 -6.88
N ASN A 301 9.24 2.39 -7.65
CA ASN A 301 9.52 0.98 -7.42
C ASN A 301 10.79 0.78 -6.59
N SER A 302 10.93 -0.36 -5.92
CA SER A 302 12.23 -0.86 -5.46
C SER A 302 12.36 -2.34 -5.75
N ASN A 303 13.53 -2.74 -6.22
CA ASN A 303 13.79 -4.12 -6.67
C ASN A 303 14.79 -4.86 -5.78
N ASN A 304 15.05 -4.40 -4.55
CA ASN A 304 16.05 -5.05 -3.69
C ASN A 304 15.56 -6.41 -3.17
N ILE A 305 16.37 -7.46 -3.35
CA ILE A 305 15.98 -8.85 -3.08
C ILE A 305 15.56 -9.07 -1.62
N ALA A 306 16.38 -8.63 -0.66
CA ALA A 306 16.16 -8.96 0.74
C ALA A 306 14.90 -8.29 1.30
N THR A 307 14.75 -6.98 1.07
CA THR A 307 13.51 -6.30 1.45
C THR A 307 12.31 -6.81 0.64
N ASN A 308 12.49 -7.32 -0.60
CA ASN A 308 11.37 -7.81 -1.40
C ASN A 308 10.77 -9.04 -0.76
N VAL A 309 11.61 -9.97 -0.33
CA VAL A 309 11.13 -11.17 0.34
C VAL A 309 10.46 -10.84 1.68
N LEU A 310 11.06 -9.95 2.49
CA LEU A 310 10.53 -9.58 3.81
C LEU A 310 9.20 -8.82 3.76
N LEU A 311 8.98 -8.04 2.69
CA LEU A 311 7.75 -7.30 2.46
C LEU A 311 6.87 -7.95 1.38
N TYR A 312 6.98 -9.27 1.18
CA TYR A 312 6.15 -10.01 0.20
C TYR A 312 6.04 -9.30 -1.15
N HIS A 313 7.14 -8.86 -1.74
CA HIS A 313 7.20 -8.15 -3.03
C HIS A 313 6.39 -6.86 -3.13
N LEU A 314 5.90 -6.27 -2.02
CA LEU A 314 5.18 -4.99 -2.04
C LEU A 314 5.94 -3.91 -2.79
N GLN A 315 7.27 -3.96 -2.82
CA GLN A 315 8.07 -2.94 -3.48
C GLN A 315 7.90 -2.87 -4.99
N ARG A 316 7.24 -3.86 -5.61
CA ARG A 316 6.70 -3.77 -6.98
C ARG A 316 5.43 -2.92 -7.01
N HIS A 317 5.51 -1.78 -6.33
CA HIS A 317 4.40 -0.91 -5.98
C HIS A 317 3.79 -0.25 -7.21
N SER A 318 4.60 -0.01 -8.24
CA SER A 318 4.15 0.50 -9.53
C SER A 318 3.14 -0.40 -10.21
N ASP A 319 3.41 -1.71 -10.29
CA ASP A 319 2.44 -2.67 -10.83
C ASP A 319 1.22 -2.79 -9.93
N HIS A 320 1.43 -2.79 -8.61
CA HIS A 320 0.35 -2.85 -7.64
C HIS A 320 -0.66 -1.70 -7.82
N HIS A 321 -0.20 -0.47 -8.05
CA HIS A 321 -1.10 0.65 -8.35
C HIS A 321 -1.75 0.58 -9.73
N ALA A 322 -1.06 0.04 -10.72
CA ALA A 322 -1.64 -0.14 -12.05
C ALA A 322 -2.67 -1.29 -12.07
N ASN A 323 -2.46 -2.34 -11.26
CA ASN A 323 -3.16 -3.62 -11.26
C ASN A 323 -3.39 -4.17 -9.83
N PRO A 324 -4.16 -3.48 -8.95
CA PRO A 324 -4.23 -3.76 -7.51
C PRO A 324 -4.87 -5.08 -7.12
N THR A 325 -5.57 -5.75 -8.05
CA THR A 325 -6.17 -7.07 -7.80
C THR A 325 -5.15 -8.21 -7.93
N ARG A 326 -3.98 -7.97 -8.53
CA ARG A 326 -2.91 -8.98 -8.62
C ARG A 326 -2.43 -9.39 -7.24
N ARG A 327 -2.03 -10.65 -7.09
CA ARG A 327 -1.38 -11.11 -5.85
C ARG A 327 0.10 -10.75 -5.86
N TYR A 328 0.68 -10.58 -4.69
CA TYR A 328 2.06 -10.13 -4.57
C TYR A 328 3.10 -10.98 -5.32
N GLN A 329 2.92 -12.29 -5.36
CA GLN A 329 3.78 -13.21 -6.12
C GLN A 329 3.69 -13.05 -7.63
N THR A 330 2.69 -12.32 -8.14
CA THR A 330 2.50 -12.06 -9.58
C THR A 330 2.80 -10.62 -10.00
N LEU A 331 3.21 -9.76 -9.06
CA LEU A 331 3.60 -8.38 -9.37
C LEU A 331 4.84 -8.33 -10.27
N ARG A 332 4.88 -7.34 -11.18
CA ARG A 332 5.93 -7.18 -12.20
C ARG A 332 6.74 -5.90 -12.02
N ASP A 333 7.97 -5.93 -12.54
CA ASP A 333 8.82 -4.77 -12.77
C ASP A 333 8.65 -4.28 -14.21
N PHE A 334 8.45 -2.96 -14.37
CA PHE A 334 8.22 -2.29 -15.65
C PHE A 334 9.37 -1.33 -15.96
N ALA A 335 9.72 -1.17 -17.23
CA ALA A 335 10.86 -0.33 -17.63
C ALA A 335 10.57 1.16 -17.41
N GLU A 336 9.29 1.53 -17.53
CA GLU A 336 8.74 2.87 -17.30
C GLU A 336 8.63 3.25 -15.81
N SER A 337 8.71 2.28 -14.90
CA SER A 337 8.60 2.55 -13.48
C SER A 337 9.85 3.25 -12.95
N PRO A 338 9.72 4.44 -12.34
CA PRO A 338 10.86 5.09 -11.70
C PRO A 338 11.31 4.26 -10.48
N VAL A 339 12.62 4.15 -10.24
CA VAL A 339 13.17 3.25 -9.21
C VAL A 339 13.89 4.02 -8.10
N LEU A 340 13.64 3.64 -6.85
CA LEU A 340 14.34 4.17 -5.68
C LEU A 340 15.83 3.77 -5.70
N PRO A 341 16.74 4.63 -5.23
CA PRO A 341 18.18 4.35 -5.26
C PRO A 341 18.65 3.25 -4.31
N THR A 342 17.84 2.87 -3.32
CA THR A 342 18.11 1.79 -2.37
C THR A 342 16.77 1.18 -1.91
N GLY A 343 16.82 0.11 -1.12
CA GLY A 343 15.64 -0.57 -0.59
C GLY A 343 14.86 0.29 0.39
N TYR A 344 13.62 -0.11 0.70
CA TYR A 344 12.72 0.70 1.52
C TYR A 344 13.34 1.08 2.86
N ALA A 345 14.02 0.14 3.52
CA ALA A 345 14.68 0.40 4.79
C ALA A 345 15.74 1.52 4.69
N GLY A 346 16.55 1.54 3.63
CA GLY A 346 17.50 2.63 3.36
C GLY A 346 16.79 3.94 3.04
N MET A 347 15.70 3.89 2.27
CA MET A 347 14.90 5.07 1.93
C MET A 347 14.18 5.67 3.15
N ILE A 348 13.75 4.85 4.12
CA ILE A 348 13.17 5.31 5.40
C ILE A 348 14.19 6.21 6.11
N LEU A 349 15.44 5.74 6.25
CA LEU A 349 16.51 6.53 6.88
C LEU A 349 16.76 7.85 6.14
N LEU A 350 16.77 7.83 4.81
CA LEU A 350 16.91 9.04 4.00
C LEU A 350 15.74 10.01 4.20
N ALA A 351 14.50 9.51 4.28
CA ALA A 351 13.29 10.32 4.43
C ALA A 351 13.26 11.08 5.77
N LEU A 352 13.87 10.51 6.81
CA LEU A 352 14.04 11.16 8.12
C LEU A 352 15.02 12.34 8.09
N VAL A 353 15.81 12.50 7.03
CA VAL A 353 16.78 13.61 6.89
C VAL A 353 16.41 14.46 5.66
N PRO A 354 15.49 15.45 5.78
CA PRO A 354 14.94 16.16 4.62
C PRO A 354 15.96 16.83 3.67
N PRO A 355 17.08 17.41 4.14
CA PRO A 355 18.11 17.92 3.23
C PRO A 355 18.74 16.83 2.37
N LEU A 356 19.00 15.65 2.95
CA LEU A 356 19.58 14.51 2.25
C LEU A 356 18.56 13.88 1.31
N TRP A 357 17.31 13.69 1.76
CA TRP A 357 16.19 13.26 0.93
C TRP A 357 16.09 14.07 -0.35
N ARG A 358 16.01 15.40 -0.25
CA ARG A 358 15.89 16.30 -1.42
C ARG A 358 17.08 16.24 -2.35
N ARG A 359 18.30 16.12 -1.80
CA ARG A 359 19.52 15.98 -2.59
C ARG A 359 19.50 14.70 -3.45
N VAL A 360 18.87 13.65 -2.94
CA VAL A 360 18.76 12.35 -3.64
C VAL A 360 17.55 12.31 -4.56
N MET A 361 16.37 12.73 -4.10
CA MET A 361 15.10 12.48 -4.79
C MET A 361 14.67 13.60 -5.73
N ASP A 362 14.94 14.89 -5.44
CA ASP A 362 14.52 15.98 -6.34
C ASP A 362 15.09 15.83 -7.77
N PRO A 363 16.39 15.49 -7.97
CA PRO A 363 16.92 15.27 -9.31
C PRO A 363 16.30 14.06 -10.02
N ARG A 364 15.87 13.04 -9.26
CA ARG A 364 15.23 11.83 -9.81
C ARG A 364 13.80 12.13 -10.26
N VAL A 365 13.04 12.90 -9.47
CA VAL A 365 11.73 13.40 -9.89
C VAL A 365 11.86 14.24 -11.15
N ARG A 366 12.85 15.14 -11.20
CA ARG A 366 13.12 15.95 -12.40
C ARG A 366 13.44 15.08 -13.62
N ALA A 367 14.28 14.06 -13.46
CA ALA A 367 14.62 13.14 -14.55
C ALA A 367 13.41 12.34 -15.04
N HIS A 368 12.52 11.94 -14.13
CA HIS A 368 11.28 11.25 -14.45
C HIS A 368 10.32 12.10 -15.30
N PHE A 369 10.30 13.41 -15.09
CA PHE A 369 9.52 14.35 -15.91
C PHE A 369 10.35 15.01 -17.02
N ASP A 370 11.29 14.27 -17.62
CA ASP A 370 12.07 14.71 -18.79
C ASP A 370 12.84 16.04 -18.59
N GLY A 371 13.23 16.33 -17.35
CA GLY A 371 13.91 17.57 -17.00
C GLY A 371 13.00 18.70 -16.50
N ASP A 372 11.68 18.57 -16.65
CA ASP A 372 10.70 19.58 -16.27
C ASP A 372 10.02 19.24 -14.93
N ILE A 373 10.57 19.78 -13.84
CA ILE A 373 9.99 19.58 -12.51
C ILE A 373 8.62 20.25 -12.36
N GLY A 374 8.22 21.16 -13.26
CA GLY A 374 6.94 21.86 -13.22
C GLY A 374 5.74 20.93 -13.39
N ARG A 375 5.95 19.77 -14.02
CA ARG A 375 4.98 18.67 -14.16
C ARG A 375 4.81 17.82 -12.90
N ALA A 376 5.68 17.99 -11.89
CA ALA A 376 5.64 17.24 -10.64
C ALA A 376 4.62 17.82 -9.64
N ASN A 377 4.22 17.01 -8.66
CA ASN A 377 3.39 17.47 -7.54
C ASN A 377 4.25 18.28 -6.57
N ILE A 378 4.27 19.61 -6.71
CA ILE A 378 5.11 20.49 -5.88
C ILE A 378 4.31 21.05 -4.70
N GLN A 379 4.93 21.11 -3.52
CA GLN A 379 4.34 21.76 -2.35
C GLN A 379 4.01 23.22 -2.67
N PRO A 380 2.74 23.68 -2.58
CA PRO A 380 2.32 24.98 -3.10
C PRO A 380 3.14 26.15 -2.58
N SER A 381 3.41 26.19 -1.28
CA SER A 381 4.20 27.23 -0.62
C SER A 381 5.70 27.24 -0.98
N LYS A 382 6.16 26.27 -1.78
CA LYS A 382 7.57 26.15 -2.21
C LYS A 382 7.71 26.12 -3.74
N ARG A 383 6.61 26.27 -4.50
CA ARG A 383 6.61 26.10 -5.95
C ARG A 383 7.63 27.00 -6.64
N GLU A 384 7.59 28.30 -6.38
CA GLU A 384 8.53 29.27 -6.94
C GLU A 384 9.99 28.91 -6.65
N LYS A 385 10.29 28.55 -5.40
CA LYS A 385 11.65 28.14 -4.99
C LYS A 385 12.13 26.86 -5.67
N VAL A 386 11.23 25.89 -5.87
CA VAL A 386 11.55 24.62 -6.54
C VAL A 386 11.80 24.87 -8.03
N LEU A 387 10.94 25.64 -8.70
CA LEU A 387 11.09 25.99 -10.11
C LEU A 387 12.35 26.82 -10.36
N ALA A 388 12.63 27.81 -9.51
CA ALA A 388 13.85 28.61 -9.61
C ALA A 388 15.13 27.77 -9.46
N ARG A 389 15.08 26.68 -8.67
CA ARG A 389 16.24 25.82 -8.42
C ARG A 389 16.47 24.79 -9.51
N TYR A 390 15.41 24.17 -10.01
CA TYR A 390 15.51 22.98 -10.87
C TYR A 390 15.08 23.23 -12.32
N GLY A 391 14.50 24.40 -12.60
CA GLY A 391 13.87 24.72 -13.88
C GLY A 391 12.51 24.05 -14.03
N GLY A 392 11.64 24.62 -14.85
CA GLY A 392 10.37 24.03 -15.24
C GLY A 392 9.49 25.03 -15.97
N VAL A 393 8.93 24.62 -17.10
CA VAL A 393 8.04 25.43 -17.94
C VAL A 393 6.61 24.88 -17.92
N GLY A 394 6.43 23.61 -17.54
CA GLY A 394 5.14 22.96 -17.44
C GLY A 394 4.23 23.62 -16.41
N THR A 395 3.00 23.87 -16.85
CA THR A 395 1.89 24.24 -15.96
C THR A 395 1.09 23.00 -15.62
N LEU A 396 0.33 23.02 -14.52
CA LEU A 396 -0.59 21.92 -14.13
C LEU A 396 -1.68 21.62 -15.19
N GLU A 397 -1.69 22.34 -16.32
CA GLU A 397 -2.74 22.35 -17.33
C GLU A 397 -2.29 21.82 -18.69
N ASP A 398 -1.06 21.32 -18.83
CA ASP A 398 -0.62 20.69 -20.09
C ASP A 398 -1.50 19.46 -20.36
N VAL A 399 -2.41 19.61 -21.31
CA VAL A 399 -3.40 18.57 -21.64
C VAL A 399 -2.74 17.55 -22.54
N VAL A 400 -2.63 16.31 -22.06
CA VAL A 400 -2.21 15.18 -22.89
C VAL A 400 -3.44 14.62 -23.60
N ALA A 401 -3.29 14.17 -24.86
CA ALA A 401 -4.38 13.52 -25.58
C ALA A 401 -4.80 12.24 -24.83
N ASP A 402 -6.11 12.07 -24.55
CA ASP A 402 -6.62 10.81 -24.00
C ASP A 402 -6.59 9.76 -25.11
N THR A 403 -5.55 8.92 -25.12
CA THR A 403 -5.38 7.83 -26.08
C THR A 403 -5.95 6.50 -25.59
N ARG A 404 -6.52 6.47 -24.38
CA ARG A 404 -6.89 5.22 -23.70
C ARG A 404 -8.40 5.10 -23.43
N GLY A 405 -9.21 6.15 -23.62
CA GLY A 405 -10.64 6.17 -23.33
C GLY A 405 -11.57 6.04 -24.55
N ASP A 406 -12.20 4.88 -24.73
CA ASP A 406 -13.35 4.67 -25.62
C ASP A 406 -14.50 4.00 -24.84
N ALA A 407 -15.09 4.69 -23.86
CA ALA A 407 -16.32 4.19 -23.25
C ALA A 407 -17.54 4.55 -24.06
N THR A 408 -18.04 3.59 -24.80
CA THR A 408 -19.47 3.56 -25.17
C THR A 408 -20.06 2.14 -25.27
N ALA A 409 -19.30 1.07 -25.02
CA ALA A 409 -19.70 -0.27 -25.50
C ALA A 409 -20.09 -1.33 -24.45
N GLY A 410 -19.91 -1.12 -23.13
CA GLY A 410 -20.45 -2.06 -22.12
C GLY A 410 -19.90 -1.93 -20.70
N GLY A 411 -20.41 -2.79 -19.80
CA GLY A 411 -20.23 -2.75 -18.34
C GLY A 411 -19.09 -3.61 -17.78
N MET A 412 -18.07 -3.97 -18.56
CA MET A 412 -16.93 -4.77 -18.09
C MET A 412 -15.66 -3.93 -17.90
N CYS A 413 -15.01 -4.06 -16.74
CA CYS A 413 -13.72 -3.45 -16.44
C CYS A 413 -12.59 -4.24 -17.13
N PRO A 414 -11.85 -3.65 -18.09
CA PRO A 414 -10.78 -4.36 -18.79
C PRO A 414 -9.55 -4.64 -17.91
N GLY A 415 -9.43 -4.00 -16.75
CA GLY A 415 -8.29 -4.17 -15.84
C GLY A 415 -8.38 -5.41 -14.94
N CYS A 416 -9.57 -5.69 -14.39
CA CYS A 416 -9.75 -6.78 -13.41
C CYS A 416 -10.88 -7.76 -13.75
N GLY A 417 -11.54 -7.57 -14.91
CA GLY A 417 -12.63 -8.42 -15.38
C GLY A 417 -13.96 -8.27 -14.64
N TYR A 418 -14.11 -7.30 -13.73
CA TYR A 418 -15.40 -7.02 -13.10
C TYR A 418 -16.46 -6.72 -14.17
N VAL A 419 -17.65 -7.33 -14.06
CA VAL A 419 -18.79 -7.06 -14.94
C VAL A 419 -19.94 -6.50 -14.10
N TYR A 420 -20.44 -5.33 -14.50
CA TYR A 420 -21.67 -4.76 -13.95
C TYR A 420 -22.88 -5.48 -14.58
N ASP A 421 -23.60 -6.23 -13.75
CA ASP A 421 -24.86 -6.87 -14.14
C ASP A 421 -26.04 -6.00 -13.69
N GLU A 422 -26.81 -5.48 -14.65
CA GLU A 422 -27.98 -4.63 -14.37
C GLU A 422 -29.08 -5.37 -13.61
N THR A 423 -29.18 -6.70 -13.77
CA THR A 423 -30.20 -7.51 -13.09
C THR A 423 -29.94 -7.55 -11.58
N THR A 424 -28.68 -7.67 -11.17
CA THR A 424 -28.29 -7.69 -9.75
C THR A 424 -27.96 -6.30 -9.21
N GLY A 425 -27.54 -5.37 -10.08
CA GLY A 425 -26.93 -4.10 -9.73
C GLY A 425 -25.62 -4.27 -8.96
N ASP A 426 -25.25 -3.24 -8.19
CA ASP A 426 -24.22 -3.31 -7.15
C ASP A 426 -24.74 -2.67 -5.85
N PRO A 427 -25.51 -3.43 -5.04
CA PRO A 427 -26.12 -2.90 -3.82
C PRO A 427 -25.10 -2.45 -2.76
N ARG A 428 -23.86 -2.96 -2.84
CA ARG A 428 -22.78 -2.56 -1.92
C ARG A 428 -22.32 -1.14 -2.23
N GLU A 429 -22.22 -0.81 -3.52
CA GLU A 429 -21.92 0.53 -3.99
C GLU A 429 -23.14 1.46 -3.99
N GLY A 430 -24.35 0.93 -3.81
CA GLY A 430 -25.59 1.70 -3.71
C GLY A 430 -26.40 1.76 -4.99
N PHE A 431 -26.19 0.81 -5.90
CA PHE A 431 -26.96 0.63 -7.12
C PHE A 431 -27.82 -0.64 -6.95
N PRO A 432 -29.13 -0.52 -6.67
CA PRO A 432 -29.99 -1.69 -6.50
C PRO A 432 -30.14 -2.51 -7.79
N ALA A 433 -30.66 -3.74 -7.64
CA ALA A 433 -31.07 -4.59 -8.76
C ALA A 433 -31.99 -3.81 -9.73
N GLY A 434 -31.75 -3.95 -11.03
CA GLY A 434 -32.45 -3.24 -12.09
C GLY A 434 -31.91 -1.85 -12.44
N THR A 435 -30.81 -1.40 -11.81
CA THR A 435 -30.18 -0.12 -12.16
C THR A 435 -29.48 -0.27 -13.52
N PRO A 436 -29.83 0.53 -14.55
CA PRO A 436 -29.21 0.41 -15.86
C PRO A 436 -27.81 1.03 -15.88
N TRP A 437 -26.91 0.52 -16.73
CA TRP A 437 -25.55 1.04 -16.90
C TRP A 437 -25.53 2.51 -17.31
N SER A 438 -26.55 2.95 -18.06
CA SER A 438 -26.75 4.35 -18.43
C SER A 438 -26.95 5.29 -17.22
N ALA A 439 -27.50 4.77 -16.11
CA ALA A 439 -27.71 5.53 -14.88
C ALA A 439 -26.46 5.58 -13.97
N ILE A 440 -25.43 4.78 -14.25
CA ILE A 440 -24.18 4.81 -13.48
C ILE A 440 -23.40 6.08 -13.85
N PRO A 441 -22.90 6.88 -12.89
CA PRO A 441 -22.14 8.09 -13.20
C PRO A 441 -20.81 7.81 -13.91
N ASP A 442 -20.37 8.69 -14.80
CA ASP A 442 -19.08 8.59 -15.50
C ASP A 442 -17.87 8.53 -14.54
N SER A 443 -17.97 9.20 -13.39
CA SER A 443 -16.97 9.21 -12.32
C SER A 443 -17.03 8.00 -11.38
N TRP A 444 -17.92 7.04 -11.62
CA TRP A 444 -17.95 5.81 -10.84
C TRP A 444 -16.71 4.99 -11.14
N CYS A 445 -16.03 4.53 -10.09
CA CYS A 445 -14.83 3.71 -10.23
C CYS A 445 -15.19 2.22 -10.05
N CYS A 446 -14.48 1.34 -10.74
CA CYS A 446 -14.63 -0.10 -10.58
C CYS A 446 -14.53 -0.51 -9.10
N PRO A 447 -15.48 -1.29 -8.56
CA PRO A 447 -15.54 -1.61 -7.13
C PRO A 447 -14.52 -2.67 -6.71
N ASP A 448 -13.98 -3.40 -7.69
CA ASP A 448 -12.93 -4.41 -7.49
C ASP A 448 -11.53 -3.76 -7.49
N CYS A 449 -11.19 -2.98 -8.52
CA CYS A 449 -9.82 -2.44 -8.66
C CYS A 449 -9.65 -0.94 -8.35
N GLY A 450 -10.71 -0.12 -8.38
CA GLY A 450 -10.63 1.33 -8.11
C GLY A 450 -9.87 2.18 -9.14
N VAL A 451 -9.06 1.59 -10.02
CA VAL A 451 -8.13 2.31 -10.94
C VAL A 451 -8.70 2.53 -12.35
N ARG A 452 -10.00 2.27 -12.52
CA ARG A 452 -10.77 2.46 -13.77
C ARG A 452 -12.08 3.16 -13.46
N GLU A 453 -12.35 4.24 -14.17
CA GLU A 453 -13.64 4.93 -14.15
C GLU A 453 -14.61 4.26 -15.11
N LYS A 454 -15.93 4.53 -14.99
CA LYS A 454 -16.96 4.00 -15.90
C LYS A 454 -16.58 4.20 -17.36
N ILE A 455 -15.98 5.35 -17.66
CA ILE A 455 -15.56 5.70 -19.01
C ILE A 455 -14.34 4.92 -19.53
N ASP A 456 -13.86 3.96 -18.75
CA ASP A 456 -12.81 3.01 -19.14
C ASP A 456 -13.34 1.59 -19.41
N PHE A 457 -14.64 1.37 -19.20
CA PHE A 457 -15.27 0.05 -19.33
C PHE A 457 -15.61 -0.27 -20.79
N VAL A 458 -15.63 -1.57 -21.09
CA VAL A 458 -15.80 -2.12 -22.45
C VAL A 458 -16.93 -3.16 -22.51
N ALA A 459 -17.32 -3.53 -23.74
CA ALA A 459 -18.26 -4.63 -23.97
C ALA A 459 -17.72 -5.97 -23.44
N PRO A 460 -18.54 -6.80 -22.75
CA PRO A 460 -18.19 -8.18 -22.43
C PRO A 460 -17.75 -8.95 -23.69
N GLY A 461 -16.63 -9.70 -23.60
CA GLY A 461 -16.10 -10.48 -24.73
C GLY A 461 -15.10 -9.75 -25.64
N ARG A 462 -14.78 -8.47 -25.39
CA ARG A 462 -13.73 -7.72 -26.13
C ARG A 462 -12.33 -7.81 -25.51
N VAL A 463 -12.15 -8.55 -24.41
CA VAL A 463 -10.81 -8.82 -23.84
C VAL A 463 -10.22 -10.03 -24.57
N GLY A 464 -9.75 -9.79 -25.79
CA GLY A 464 -9.00 -10.76 -26.59
C GLY A 464 -7.62 -10.19 -26.90
N THR A 465 -6.60 -10.82 -26.33
CA THR A 465 -5.19 -10.83 -26.77
C THR A 465 -4.59 -9.48 -27.17
N ALA A 466 -3.92 -8.82 -26.21
CA ALA A 466 -2.82 -7.92 -26.50
C ALA A 466 -1.59 -8.40 -25.72
#